data_AF-A0A0F9ED73-F1
#
_entry.id   AF-A0A0F9ED73-F1
#
_cell.length_a   1.000
_cell.length_b   1.000
_cell.length_c   1.000
_cell.angle_alpha   90.00
_cell.angle_beta   90.00
_cell.angle_gamma   90.00
#
_symmetry.space_group_name_H-M   'P 1'
#
loop_
_entity.id
_entity.type
_entity.pdbx_description
1 polymer ?
#
loop_
_entity_poly.entity_id
_entity_poly.type
_entity_poly.pdbx_seq_one_letter_code
_entity_poly.pdbx_strand_id
1 'polypeptide(L)' 'MEVKNKMPKIKFFDVKAKKSFMSDKFEIRIIKGRKFAVTTSPLTGIQAFTIVAEDFKK' A
#
# COMPACT_ATOMS: atom_id res chain seq x y z
N MET A 1 5.08 -26.06 -9.76
CA MET A 1 3.79 -25.51 -9.27
C MET A 1 4.12 -24.23 -8.53
N GLU A 2 3.97 -23.09 -9.18
CA GLU A 2 4.29 -21.79 -8.58
C GLU A 2 3.02 -21.29 -7.87
N VAL A 3 2.98 -21.43 -6.55
CA VAL A 3 1.92 -20.82 -5.72
C VAL A 3 2.17 -19.32 -5.76
N LYS A 4 1.63 -18.64 -6.77
CA LYS A 4 1.54 -17.18 -6.80
C LYS A 4 0.62 -16.78 -5.64
N ASN A 5 1.20 -16.55 -4.46
CA ASN A 5 0.62 -15.69 -3.45
C ASN A 5 0.42 -14.33 -4.13
N LYS A 6 -0.73 -14.14 -4.79
CA LYS A 6 -1.14 -12.86 -5.35
C LYS A 6 -1.44 -11.95 -4.17
N MET A 7 -0.40 -11.36 -3.59
CA MET A 7 -0.57 -10.22 -2.70
C MET A 7 -1.41 -9.18 -3.46
N PRO A 8 -2.52 -8.71 -2.89
CA PRO A 8 -3.39 -7.78 -3.59
C PRO A 8 -2.60 -6.52 -3.93
N LYS A 9 -2.42 -6.23 -5.24
CA LYS A 9 -1.88 -4.95 -5.68
C LYS A 9 -2.91 -3.88 -5.34
N ILE A 10 -2.54 -2.96 -4.45
CA ILE A 10 -3.39 -1.86 -4.05
C ILE A 10 -2.87 -0.55 -4.63
N LYS A 11 -3.80 0.39 -4.80
CA LYS A 11 -3.51 1.71 -5.34
C LYS A 11 -3.02 2.62 -4.21
N PHE A 12 -1.86 3.21 -4.43
CA PHE A 12 -1.28 4.27 -3.61
C PHE A 12 -1.29 5.58 -4.37
N PHE A 13 -1.29 6.68 -3.63
CA PHE A 13 -1.15 8.02 -4.18
C PHE A 13 0.10 8.67 -3.63
N ASP A 14 1.02 9.05 -4.53
CA ASP A 14 2.18 9.85 -4.20
C ASP A 14 1.77 11.32 -4.22
N VAL A 15 1.71 11.93 -3.03
CA VAL A 15 1.32 13.34 -2.85
C VAL A 15 2.31 14.32 -3.47
N LYS A 16 3.58 13.94 -3.59
CA LYS A 16 4.65 14.80 -4.14
C LYS A 16 4.66 14.74 -5.66
N ALA A 17 4.56 13.54 -6.24
CA ALA A 17 4.42 13.37 -7.69
C ALA A 17 3.00 13.68 -8.20
N LYS A 18 2.02 13.80 -7.31
CA LYS A 18 0.58 13.89 -7.61
C LYS A 18 0.11 12.77 -8.55
N LYS A 19 0.69 11.57 -8.39
CA LYS A 19 0.45 10.42 -9.27
C LYS A 19 0.04 9.22 -8.45
N SER A 20 -0.88 8.44 -9.01
CA SER A 20 -1.22 7.13 -8.46
C SER A 20 -0.26 6.06 -8.96
N PHE A 21 0.01 5.06 -8.13
CA PHE A 21 0.77 3.88 -8.52
C PHE A 21 0.20 2.64 -7.83
N MET A 22 0.48 1.46 -8.38
CA MET A 22 0.06 0.18 -7.81
C MET A 22 1.26 -0.49 -7.15
N SER A 23 1.08 -1.03 -5.95
CA SER A 23 2.12 -1.81 -5.27
C SER A 23 1.50 -2.98 -4.50
N ASP A 24 2.17 -4.11 -4.57
CA ASP A 24 1.97 -5.30 -3.74
C ASP A 24 2.93 -5.33 -2.54
N LYS A 25 3.97 -4.49 -2.54
CA LYS A 25 4.96 -4.37 -1.47
C LYS A 25 4.57 -3.26 -0.52
N PHE A 26 3.85 -3.61 0.53
CA PHE A 26 3.46 -2.68 1.58
C PHE A 26 3.40 -3.34 2.96
N GLU A 27 3.49 -2.50 3.98
CA GLU A 27 3.28 -2.85 5.39
C GLU A 27 1.89 -2.39 5.82
N ILE A 28 1.21 -3.16 6.67
CA ILE A 28 -0.01 -2.68 7.33
C ILE A 28 0.38 -2.08 8.67
N ARG A 29 -0.02 -0.82 8.90
CA ARG A 29 0.14 -0.12 10.18
C ARG A 29 -1.22 0.29 10.72
N ILE A 30 -1.42 0.13 12.02
CA ILE A 30 -2.64 0.58 12.69
C ILE A 30 -2.35 1.95 13.31
N ILE A 31 -3.07 2.98 12.88
CA ILE A 31 -2.93 4.35 13.38
C ILE A 31 -4.32 4.81 13.83
N LYS A 32 -4.47 5.13 15.12
CA LYS A 32 -5.76 5.56 15.72
C LYS A 32 -6.92 4.58 15.43
N GLY A 33 -6.65 3.28 15.52
CA GLY A 33 -7.65 2.23 15.26
C GLY A 33 -7.96 1.95 13.77
N ARG A 34 -7.31 2.65 12.83
CA ARG A 34 -7.49 2.43 11.38
C ARG A 34 -6.28 1.72 10.79
N LYS A 35 -6.52 0.77 9.90
CA LYS A 35 -5.46 0.08 9.14
C LYS A 35 -5.07 0.92 7.92
N PHE A 36 -3.77 1.16 7.81
CA PHE A 36 -3.15 1.84 6.67
C PHE A 36 -2.18 0.87 6.02
N ALA A 37 -2.26 0.74 4.71
CA ALA A 37 -1.16 0.20 3.95
C ALA A 37 -0.15 1.32 3.70
N VAL A 38 1.12 1.02 3.96
CA VAL A 38 2.25 1.93 3.85
C VAL A 38 3.28 1.33 2.91
N THR A 39 3.67 2.10 1.90
CA THR A 39 4.72 1.70 0.95
C THR A 39 5.63 2.87 0.66
N THR A 40 6.78 2.60 0.03
CA THR A 40 7.66 3.63 -0.50
C THR A 40 7.35 3.82 -1.98
N SER A 41 7.03 5.06 -2.37
CA SER A 41 6.76 5.40 -3.77
C SER A 41 8.03 5.23 -4.62
N PRO A 42 7.98 4.49 -5.73
CA PRO A 42 9.11 4.38 -6.66
C PRO A 42 9.33 5.68 -7.46
N LEU A 43 8.36 6.60 -7.46
CA LEU A 43 8.43 7.86 -8.22
C LEU A 43 9.27 8.92 -7.51
N THR A 44 9.16 9.01 -6.19
CA THR A 44 9.79 10.09 -5.41
C THR A 44 10.53 9.62 -4.16
N GLY A 45 10.47 8.33 -3.82
CA GLY A 45 11.10 7.76 -2.64
C GLY A 45 10.41 8.07 -1.32
N ILE A 46 9.27 8.77 -1.33
CA ILE A 46 8.53 9.11 -0.11
C ILE A 46 7.59 7.98 0.31
N GLN A 47 7.19 8.00 1.58
CA GLN A 47 6.13 7.10 2.06
C GLN A 47 4.77 7.52 1.52
N ALA A 48 4.04 6.55 0.94
CA ALA A 48 2.66 6.68 0.53
C ALA A 48 1.78 5.82 1.44
N PHE A 49 0.65 6.38 1.87
CA PHE A 49 -0.31 5.76 2.76
C PHE A 49 -1.63 5.61 2.03
N THR A 50 -2.30 4.47 2.21
CA THR A 50 -3.68 4.29 1.77
C THR A 50 -4.48 3.60 2.87
N ILE A 51 -5.73 4.03 3.07
CA ILE A 51 -6.62 3.42 4.05
C ILE A 51 -7.10 2.08 3.47
N VAL A 52 -6.96 1.02 4.24
CA VAL A 52 -7.50 -0.29 3.89
C VAL A 52 -8.64 -0.65 4.85
N ALA A 53 -9.56 -1.49 4.38
CA ALA A 53 -10.64 -2.01 5.20
C ALA A 53 -10.08 -2.79 6.41
N GLU A 54 -10.87 -2.87 7.48
CA GLU A 54 -10.45 -3.59 8.68
C GLU A 54 -10.20 -5.08 8.41
N ASP A 55 -10.98 -5.69 7.53
CA ASP A 55 -10.81 -7.08 7.08
C ASP A 55 -9.70 -7.30 6.03
N PHE A 56 -8.89 -6.28 5.75
CA PHE A 56 -7.81 -6.42 4.76
C PHE A 56 -6.76 -7.43 5.26
N LYS A 57 -6.77 -8.63 4.69
CA LYS A 57 -5.80 -9.70 4.92
C LYS A 57 -4.72 -9.64 3.84
N LYS A 58 -3.45 -9.62 4.29
CA LYS A 58 -2.26 -9.65 3.44
C LYS A 58 -1.90 -11.09 3.08
#